data_AF-A0A7J6NL84-F1
#
_entry.id   AF-A0A7J6NL84-F1
#
_cell.length_a   1.000
_cell.length_b   1.000
_cell.length_c   1.000
_cell.angle_alpha   90.00
_cell.angle_beta   90.00
_cell.angle_gamma   90.00
#
_symmetry.space_group_name_H-M   'P 1'
#
loop_
_entity.id
_entity.type
_entity.pdbx_description
1 polymer ?
#
loop_
_entity_poly.entity_id
_entity_poly.type
_entity_poly.pdbx_seq_one_letter_code
_entity_poly.pdbx_strand_id
1 'polypeptide(L)'
;MSATAAAAPVGSLLVPFVFGYAAQSGLRYGREMYSNEMLSESSVIRRPFPRSVNAIEKVWDSGREQMRKATDEVERLKALAREGLENAGLAESVERNYAKFWPPVRDSLLIPAGVGATAFWTATRSGQLAAYLSTITSKMPITGRLTGYSIIFGSGAVVGKTAHYLARQAHGGDLDEQGSLADEFSYWDTPTTVRDGIVALLVFTMLGGTWRSVLPSSVLYRGSFWSPLLEQALPGNLRSSRGSVRHVTTTLGKSLGCHTCGSKAGPFVSDLCPPTAAISSGFGRTWLDRITGGVKQYYLPQCSVCSGIQSRVLYYNAHQPLWYRSLMIHDGIVMHLGRLRSYDLTGLILGVLLWQLYSHPEEDGKWASCDVEN
;
A
#
# COMPACT_ATOMS: atom_id res chain seq x y z
N MET A 1 -29.32 -18.55 -1.46
CA MET A 1 -28.40 -17.47 -1.05
C MET A 1 -27.08 -17.74 -1.74
N SER A 2 -26.57 -16.84 -2.58
CA SER A 2 -25.45 -17.14 -3.49
C SER A 2 -24.10 -17.15 -2.77
N ALA A 3 -23.30 -18.18 -3.05
CA ALA A 3 -21.94 -18.38 -2.53
C ALA A 3 -20.93 -17.28 -2.94
N THR A 4 -21.35 -16.31 -3.76
CA THR A 4 -20.56 -15.14 -4.15
C THR A 4 -20.35 -14.11 -3.02
N ALA A 5 -21.05 -14.23 -1.88
CA ALA A 5 -20.84 -13.34 -0.73
C ALA A 5 -19.63 -13.72 0.16
N ALA A 6 -19.00 -14.88 -0.05
CA ALA A 6 -17.91 -15.38 0.79
C ALA A 6 -16.50 -14.95 0.34
N ALA A 7 -16.35 -14.24 -0.78
CA ALA A 7 -15.05 -13.77 -1.27
C ALA A 7 -14.57 -12.46 -0.58
N ALA A 8 -15.42 -11.83 0.24
CA ALA A 8 -15.13 -10.56 0.90
C ALA A 8 -14.14 -10.56 2.08
N PRO A 9 -13.86 -11.67 2.83
CA PRO A 9 -12.94 -11.61 3.97
C PRO A 9 -11.49 -11.95 3.63
N VAL A 10 -11.17 -12.39 2.41
CA VAL A 10 -9.78 -12.74 2.02
C VAL A 10 -8.88 -11.49 1.98
N GLY A 11 -9.46 -10.33 1.62
CA GLY A 11 -8.74 -9.06 1.57
C GLY A 11 -8.26 -8.52 2.92
N SER A 12 -8.91 -8.86 4.04
CA SER A 12 -8.48 -8.40 5.38
C SER A 12 -7.36 -9.28 5.96
N LEU A 13 -7.22 -10.51 5.49
CA LEU A 13 -6.25 -11.48 5.99
C LEU A 13 -4.95 -11.59 5.15
N LEU A 14 -4.94 -11.06 3.93
CA LEU A 14 -3.71 -10.84 3.14
C LEU A 14 -2.85 -9.71 3.71
N VAL A 15 -3.45 -8.81 4.51
CA VAL A 15 -2.78 -7.63 5.06
C VAL A 15 -1.55 -8.01 5.92
N PRO A 16 -1.66 -8.93 6.90
CA PRO A 16 -0.53 -9.33 7.75
C PRO A 16 0.54 -10.14 7.00
N PHE A 17 0.17 -10.89 5.95
CA PHE A 17 1.08 -11.76 5.18
C PHE A 17 2.05 -10.96 4.29
N VAL A 18 1.56 -9.93 3.61
CA VAL A 18 2.46 -9.02 2.87
C VAL A 18 3.35 -8.24 3.85
N PHE A 19 2.83 -7.94 5.05
CA PHE A 19 3.53 -7.16 6.07
C PHE A 19 4.71 -7.89 6.68
N GLY A 20 4.51 -9.11 7.18
CA GLY A 20 5.60 -9.82 7.84
C GLY A 20 6.58 -10.45 6.85
N TYR A 21 6.20 -10.73 5.59
CA TYR A 21 7.18 -11.11 4.58
C TYR A 21 8.08 -9.92 4.18
N ALA A 22 7.49 -8.74 3.92
CA ALA A 22 8.28 -7.54 3.63
C ALA A 22 9.16 -7.12 4.82
N ALA A 23 8.64 -7.26 6.06
CA ALA A 23 9.42 -7.01 7.27
C ALA A 23 10.52 -8.06 7.47
N GLN A 24 10.25 -9.35 7.23
CA GLN A 24 11.23 -10.44 7.36
C GLN A 24 12.33 -10.34 6.31
N SER A 25 12.00 -10.09 5.04
CA SER A 25 12.97 -9.88 3.97
C SER A 25 13.81 -8.62 4.21
N GLY A 26 13.20 -7.53 4.67
CA GLY A 26 13.93 -6.33 5.07
C GLY A 26 14.85 -6.54 6.28
N LEU A 27 14.40 -7.31 7.29
CA LEU A 27 15.20 -7.66 8.47
C LEU A 27 16.33 -8.64 8.15
N ARG A 28 16.11 -9.60 7.24
CA ARG A 28 17.11 -10.57 6.79
C ARG A 28 18.19 -9.89 5.96
N TYR A 29 17.78 -9.04 5.02
CA TYR A 29 18.70 -8.23 4.22
C TYR A 29 19.49 -7.22 5.08
N GLY A 30 18.82 -6.59 6.05
CA GLY A 30 19.48 -5.75 7.04
C GLY A 30 20.49 -6.54 7.89
N ARG A 31 20.12 -7.73 8.37
CA ARG A 31 21.02 -8.60 9.14
C ARG A 31 22.26 -9.00 8.34
N GLU A 32 22.12 -9.32 7.05
CA GLU A 32 23.23 -9.69 6.16
C GLU A 32 24.13 -8.50 5.81
N MET A 33 23.58 -7.30 5.59
CA MET A 33 24.39 -6.08 5.42
C MET A 33 25.15 -5.73 6.70
N TYR A 34 24.49 -5.76 7.86
CA TYR A 34 25.13 -5.45 9.14
C TYR A 34 26.10 -6.54 9.61
N SER A 35 25.94 -7.81 9.21
CA SER A 35 26.89 -8.87 9.55
C SER A 35 28.17 -8.81 8.71
N ASN A 36 28.10 -8.31 7.47
CA ASN A 36 29.24 -8.30 6.56
C ASN A 36 30.07 -7.00 6.64
N GLU A 37 29.49 -5.85 7.01
CA GLU A 37 30.25 -4.59 7.14
C GLU A 37 30.86 -4.34 8.53
N MET A 38 30.37 -4.96 9.61
CA MET A 38 30.87 -4.69 10.97
C MET A 38 31.89 -5.68 11.52
N LEU A 39 32.31 -6.68 10.74
CA LEU A 39 33.37 -7.60 11.14
C LEU A 39 34.78 -7.14 10.75
N SER A 40 34.95 -6.00 10.05
CA SER A 40 36.29 -5.51 9.71
C SER A 40 36.82 -4.38 10.59
N GLU A 41 36.03 -3.64 11.37
CA GLU A 41 36.59 -2.54 12.16
C GLU A 41 35.74 -2.08 13.36
N SER A 42 36.40 -2.03 14.52
CA SER A 42 36.09 -1.25 15.74
C SER A 42 35.18 -1.86 16.84
N SER A 43 35.73 -1.83 18.06
CA SER A 43 35.22 -2.28 19.35
C SER A 43 34.20 -1.32 19.99
N VAL A 44 33.25 -0.79 19.21
CA VAL A 44 32.30 0.24 19.67
C VAL A 44 30.98 -0.38 20.13
N ILE A 45 30.71 -0.26 21.44
CA ILE A 45 29.42 -0.31 22.16
C ILE A 45 28.33 -1.19 21.50
N ARG A 46 28.23 -2.45 21.93
CA ARG A 46 27.06 -3.31 21.68
C ARG A 46 25.80 -2.68 22.30
N ARG A 47 25.04 -1.90 21.53
CA ARG A 47 23.66 -1.60 21.91
C ARG A 47 22.81 -2.84 21.61
N PRO A 48 21.99 -3.33 22.56
CA PRO A 48 21.15 -4.50 22.32
C PRO A 48 20.20 -4.21 21.16
N PHE A 49 20.14 -5.16 20.22
CA PHE A 49 19.13 -5.18 19.16
C PHE A 49 17.74 -5.01 19.78
N PRO A 50 16.87 -4.14 19.22
CA PRO A 50 15.62 -3.81 19.88
C PRO A 50 14.72 -5.05 19.99
N ARG A 51 14.03 -5.18 21.13
CA ARG A 51 12.96 -6.16 21.42
C ARG A 51 11.82 -6.21 20.36
N SER A 52 11.86 -5.35 19.35
CA SER A 52 10.87 -5.21 18.28
C SER A 52 10.89 -6.36 17.27
N VAL A 53 12.01 -7.06 17.04
CA VAL A 53 12.07 -8.17 16.07
C VAL A 53 11.19 -9.34 16.53
N ASN A 54 11.34 -9.76 17.79
CA ASN A 54 10.51 -10.83 18.37
C ASN A 54 9.02 -10.44 18.44
N ALA A 55 8.70 -9.14 18.52
CA ALA A 55 7.32 -8.67 18.48
C ALA A 55 6.73 -8.79 17.06
N ILE A 56 7.52 -8.47 16.03
CA ILE A 56 7.11 -8.62 14.63
C ILE A 56 6.90 -10.09 14.27
N GLU A 57 7.82 -10.99 14.67
CA GLU A 57 7.67 -12.44 14.46
C GLU A 57 6.44 -13.01 15.14
N LYS A 58 6.15 -12.60 16.39
CA LYS A 58 4.91 -13.03 17.08
C LYS A 58 3.64 -12.53 16.39
N VAL A 59 3.64 -11.30 15.89
CA VAL A 59 2.52 -10.76 15.11
C VAL A 59 2.35 -11.54 13.80
N TRP A 60 3.46 -11.92 13.16
CA TRP A 60 3.46 -12.75 11.95
C TRP A 60 2.89 -14.14 12.18
N ASP A 61 3.36 -14.85 13.20
CA ASP A 61 2.91 -16.20 13.52
C ASP A 61 1.43 -16.21 13.90
N SER A 62 1.01 -15.21 14.68
CA SER A 62 -0.40 -15.00 15.01
C SER A 62 -1.25 -14.78 13.75
N GLY A 63 -0.76 -13.96 12.81
CA GLY A 63 -1.42 -13.73 11.52
C GLY A 63 -1.55 -15.00 10.66
N ARG A 64 -0.48 -15.81 10.58
CA ARG A 64 -0.50 -17.09 9.86
C ARG A 64 -1.52 -18.06 10.46
N GLU A 65 -1.56 -18.16 11.77
CA GLU A 65 -2.52 -19.06 12.45
C GLU A 65 -3.96 -18.57 12.30
N GLN A 66 -4.22 -17.26 12.34
CA GLN A 66 -5.55 -16.72 12.04
C GLN A 66 -5.98 -17.00 10.60
N MET A 67 -5.05 -16.91 9.65
CA MET A 67 -5.31 -17.28 8.25
C MET A 67 -5.62 -18.75 8.09
N ARG A 68 -4.82 -19.63 8.70
CA ARG A 68 -5.06 -21.08 8.68
C ARG A 68 -6.45 -21.41 9.22
N LYS A 69 -6.83 -20.83 10.38
CA LYS A 69 -8.17 -20.99 10.95
C LYS A 69 -9.28 -20.47 10.06
N ALA A 70 -9.08 -19.33 9.38
CA ALA A 70 -10.06 -18.79 8.46
C ALA A 70 -10.24 -19.69 7.23
N THR A 71 -9.15 -20.22 6.68
CA THR A 71 -9.18 -21.19 5.58
C THR A 71 -9.88 -22.48 6.01
N ASP A 72 -9.52 -23.04 7.18
CA ASP A 72 -10.14 -24.23 7.75
C ASP A 72 -11.66 -24.03 7.93
N GLU A 73 -12.10 -22.86 8.40
CA GLU A 73 -13.53 -22.55 8.56
C GLU A 73 -14.24 -22.38 7.22
N VAL A 74 -13.61 -21.76 6.21
CA VAL A 74 -14.18 -21.66 4.86
C VAL A 74 -14.36 -23.06 4.25
N GLU A 75 -13.38 -23.95 4.38
CA GLU A 75 -13.49 -25.33 3.90
C GLU A 75 -14.56 -26.11 4.68
N ARG A 76 -14.66 -25.91 6.00
CA ARG A 76 -15.75 -26.48 6.81
C ARG A 76 -17.12 -26.02 6.33
N LEU A 77 -17.28 -24.72 6.06
CA LEU A 77 -18.53 -24.16 5.55
C LEU A 77 -18.88 -24.67 4.15
N LYS A 78 -17.88 -24.85 3.27
CA LYS A 78 -18.07 -25.48 1.96
C LYS A 78 -18.55 -26.92 2.09
N ALA A 79 -17.94 -27.70 2.99
CA ALA A 79 -18.34 -29.09 3.24
C ALA A 79 -19.78 -29.17 3.77
N LEU A 80 -20.14 -28.35 4.76
CA LEU A 80 -21.51 -28.28 5.29
C LEU A 80 -22.53 -27.83 4.23
N ALA A 81 -22.16 -26.89 3.36
CA ALA A 81 -23.02 -26.46 2.27
C ALA A 81 -23.23 -27.58 1.24
N ARG A 82 -22.19 -28.37 0.94
CA ARG A 82 -22.28 -29.52 0.04
C ARG A 82 -23.18 -30.61 0.63
N GLU A 83 -22.96 -30.98 1.89
CA GLU A 83 -23.79 -31.96 2.60
C GLU A 83 -25.26 -31.51 2.67
N GLY A 84 -25.51 -30.23 2.96
CA GLY A 84 -26.86 -29.66 2.95
C GLY A 84 -27.53 -29.71 1.58
N LEU A 85 -26.78 -29.50 0.50
CA LEU A 85 -27.27 -29.60 -0.88
C LEU A 85 -27.57 -31.04 -1.30
N GLU A 86 -26.74 -31.99 -0.90
CA GLU A 86 -26.94 -33.43 -1.12
C GLU A 86 -28.18 -33.92 -0.39
N ASN A 87 -28.29 -33.60 0.91
CA ASN A 87 -29.45 -33.96 1.72
C ASN A 87 -30.77 -33.36 1.20
N ALA A 88 -30.72 -32.20 0.55
CA ALA A 88 -31.89 -31.56 -0.06
C ALA A 88 -32.23 -32.12 -1.45
N GLY A 89 -31.46 -33.06 -2.00
CA GLY A 89 -31.59 -33.52 -3.39
C GLY A 89 -31.35 -32.40 -4.42
N LEU A 90 -30.72 -31.30 -4.01
CA LEU A 90 -30.47 -30.12 -4.83
C LEU A 90 -29.05 -30.09 -5.42
N ALA A 91 -28.16 -31.00 -5.00
CA ALA A 91 -26.79 -31.05 -5.45
C ALA A 91 -26.70 -31.03 -6.99
N GLU A 92 -27.45 -31.90 -7.67
CA GLU A 92 -27.44 -31.98 -9.14
C GLU A 92 -28.00 -30.71 -9.80
N SER A 93 -29.04 -30.09 -9.21
CA SER A 93 -29.63 -28.85 -9.72
C SER A 93 -28.69 -27.66 -9.54
N VAL A 94 -27.99 -27.59 -8.40
CA VAL A 94 -27.01 -26.54 -8.13
C VAL A 94 -25.78 -26.72 -8.98
N GLU A 95 -25.28 -27.95 -9.17
CA GLU A 95 -24.17 -28.24 -10.06
C GLU A 95 -24.51 -27.88 -11.51
N ARG A 96 -25.71 -28.24 -11.99
CA ARG A 96 -26.17 -27.88 -13.35
C ARG A 96 -26.34 -26.37 -13.53
N ASN A 97 -26.87 -25.67 -12.52
CA ASN A 97 -26.98 -24.21 -12.54
C ASN A 97 -25.61 -23.53 -12.42
N TYR A 98 -24.71 -24.08 -11.62
CA TYR A 98 -23.34 -23.61 -11.48
C TYR A 98 -22.57 -23.80 -12.79
N ALA A 99 -22.65 -24.97 -13.43
CA ALA A 99 -22.06 -25.23 -14.73
C ALA A 99 -22.64 -24.33 -15.84
N LYS A 100 -23.89 -23.84 -15.69
CA LYS A 100 -24.49 -22.89 -16.63
C LYS A 100 -24.09 -21.43 -16.36
N PHE A 101 -23.95 -21.04 -15.10
CA PHE A 101 -23.70 -19.65 -14.68
C PHE A 101 -22.21 -19.33 -14.53
N TRP A 102 -21.42 -20.31 -14.11
CA TRP A 102 -20.01 -20.15 -13.77
C TRP A 102 -19.11 -19.90 -14.97
N PRO A 103 -19.23 -20.61 -16.13
CA PRO A 103 -18.37 -20.33 -17.27
C PRO A 103 -18.47 -18.88 -17.76
N PRO A 104 -19.67 -18.28 -17.96
CA PRO A 104 -19.78 -16.86 -18.33
C PRO A 104 -19.15 -15.90 -17.32
N VAL A 105 -19.14 -16.24 -16.02
CA VAL A 105 -18.60 -15.40 -14.95
C VAL A 105 -17.10 -15.63 -14.76
N ARG A 106 -16.63 -16.88 -14.88
CA ARG A 106 -15.22 -17.28 -14.90
C ARG A 106 -14.50 -16.67 -16.09
N ASP A 107 -15.15 -16.72 -17.25
CA ASP A 107 -14.63 -16.16 -18.50
C ASP A 107 -14.88 -14.64 -18.57
N SER A 108 -15.60 -14.07 -17.58
CA SER A 108 -15.72 -12.61 -17.45
C SER A 108 -14.44 -12.01 -16.87
N LEU A 109 -14.03 -10.88 -17.42
CA LEU A 109 -12.92 -10.07 -16.90
C LEU A 109 -13.20 -9.52 -15.48
N LEU A 110 -14.41 -9.70 -14.93
CA LEU A 110 -14.81 -9.16 -13.64
C LEU A 110 -14.14 -9.87 -12.46
N ILE A 111 -13.96 -11.20 -12.52
CA ILE A 111 -13.30 -11.94 -11.45
C ILE A 111 -11.82 -11.52 -11.35
N PRO A 112 -11.01 -11.58 -12.43
CA PRO A 112 -9.62 -11.17 -12.36
C PRO A 112 -9.45 -9.69 -11.97
N ALA A 113 -10.31 -8.82 -12.51
CA ALA A 113 -10.36 -7.40 -12.13
C ALA A 113 -10.61 -7.21 -10.62
N GLY A 114 -11.64 -7.86 -10.08
CA GLY A 114 -12.02 -7.73 -8.67
C GLY A 114 -10.97 -8.29 -7.73
N VAL A 115 -10.38 -9.44 -8.07
CA VAL A 115 -9.32 -10.05 -7.27
C VAL A 115 -8.04 -9.23 -7.33
N GLY A 116 -7.63 -8.77 -8.52
CA GLY A 116 -6.47 -7.89 -8.67
C GLY A 116 -6.64 -6.57 -7.92
N ALA A 117 -7.82 -5.94 -7.98
CA ALA A 117 -8.13 -4.73 -7.23
C ALA A 117 -7.99 -4.94 -5.72
N THR A 118 -8.54 -6.05 -5.21
CA THR A 118 -8.49 -6.40 -3.78
C THR A 118 -7.06 -6.67 -3.34
N ALA A 119 -6.33 -7.50 -4.10
CA ALA A 119 -4.93 -7.87 -3.82
C ALA A 119 -4.02 -6.63 -3.79
N PHE A 120 -4.11 -5.76 -4.80
CA PHE A 120 -3.30 -4.54 -4.86
C PHE A 120 -3.63 -3.58 -3.72
N TRP A 121 -4.92 -3.34 -3.46
CA TRP A 121 -5.37 -2.43 -2.41
C TRP A 121 -4.87 -2.91 -1.05
N THR A 122 -5.10 -4.18 -0.73
CA THR A 122 -4.64 -4.82 0.51
C THR A 122 -3.13 -4.73 0.67
N ALA A 123 -2.35 -5.18 -0.33
CA ALA A 123 -0.89 -5.16 -0.26
C ALA A 123 -0.34 -3.73 -0.13
N THR A 124 -0.93 -2.77 -0.85
CA THR A 124 -0.53 -1.37 -0.76
C THR A 124 -0.80 -0.85 0.65
N ARG A 125 -1.99 -1.09 1.22
CA ARG A 125 -2.39 -0.63 2.57
C ARG A 125 -1.53 -1.24 3.67
N SER A 126 -1.18 -2.52 3.56
CA SER A 126 -0.17 -3.15 4.40
C SER A 126 1.15 -2.39 4.32
N GLY A 127 1.63 -2.11 3.12
CA GLY A 127 2.84 -1.34 2.91
C GLY A 127 2.79 0.05 3.56
N GLN A 128 1.68 0.77 3.45
CA GLN A 128 1.52 2.09 4.09
C GLN A 128 1.57 1.98 5.61
N LEU A 129 0.92 0.95 6.16
CA LEU A 129 0.95 0.65 7.60
C LEU A 129 2.37 0.29 8.06
N ALA A 130 3.15 -0.42 7.24
CA ALA A 130 4.53 -0.79 7.53
C ALA A 130 5.43 0.44 7.57
N ALA A 131 5.34 1.26 6.52
CA ALA A 131 6.06 2.53 6.46
C ALA A 131 5.74 3.39 7.70
N TYR A 132 4.47 3.47 8.08
CA TYR A 132 4.04 4.18 9.29
C TYR A 132 4.64 3.61 10.57
N LEU A 133 4.57 2.30 10.80
CA LEU A 133 5.10 1.67 12.02
C LEU A 133 6.62 1.82 12.09
N SER A 134 7.29 1.85 10.93
CA SER A 134 8.71 2.13 10.80
C SER A 134 9.06 3.62 10.80
N THR A 135 8.07 4.50 11.00
CA THR A 135 8.22 5.96 10.97
C THR A 135 8.71 6.58 9.65
N ILE A 136 8.61 5.82 8.56
CA ILE A 136 8.95 6.23 7.21
C ILE A 136 7.80 7.05 6.64
N THR A 137 8.09 8.25 6.17
CA THR A 137 7.08 9.20 5.68
C THR A 137 7.49 9.79 4.34
N SER A 138 6.55 10.45 3.66
CA SER A 138 6.78 11.11 2.36
C SER A 138 7.85 12.22 2.40
N LYS A 139 8.25 12.70 3.58
CA LYS A 139 9.29 13.73 3.76
C LYS A 139 10.70 13.19 3.55
N MET A 140 10.92 11.88 3.72
CA MET A 140 12.24 11.28 3.68
C MET A 140 12.68 11.14 2.21
N PRO A 141 13.77 11.81 1.77
CA PRO A 141 14.09 11.91 0.35
C PRO A 141 14.52 10.59 -0.26
N ILE A 142 15.34 9.80 0.43
CA ILE A 142 15.88 8.53 -0.08
C ILE A 142 15.03 7.37 0.45
N THR A 143 14.98 7.20 1.78
CA THR A 143 14.24 6.09 2.42
C THR A 143 12.76 6.08 2.03
N GLY A 144 12.12 7.26 2.02
CA GLY A 144 10.73 7.37 1.57
C GLY A 144 10.56 6.93 0.12
N ARG A 145 11.42 7.40 -0.80
CA ARG A 145 11.36 6.98 -2.22
C ARG A 145 11.45 5.48 -2.38
N LEU A 146 12.48 4.88 -1.78
CA LEU A 146 12.73 3.44 -1.86
C LEU A 146 11.53 2.67 -1.32
N THR A 147 11.08 2.99 -0.09
CA THR A 147 9.90 2.35 0.51
C THR A 147 8.64 2.53 -0.33
N GLY A 148 8.37 3.73 -0.84
CA GLY A 148 7.18 3.98 -1.66
C GLY A 148 7.17 3.15 -2.94
N TYR A 149 8.31 3.07 -3.65
CA TYR A 149 8.42 2.22 -4.83
C TYR A 149 8.34 0.73 -4.47
N SER A 150 8.99 0.28 -3.39
CA SER A 150 8.90 -1.11 -2.92
C SER A 150 7.47 -1.52 -2.58
N ILE A 151 6.66 -0.63 -1.99
CA ILE A 151 5.26 -0.89 -1.70
C ILE A 151 4.48 -1.12 -3.00
N ILE A 152 4.63 -0.24 -3.99
CA ILE A 152 3.90 -0.33 -5.27
C ILE A 152 4.33 -1.59 -6.04
N PHE A 153 5.63 -1.80 -6.15
CA PHE A 153 6.23 -2.96 -6.81
C PHE A 153 5.79 -4.27 -6.15
N GLY A 154 5.91 -4.37 -4.82
CA GLY A 154 5.50 -5.55 -4.08
C GLY A 154 3.99 -5.81 -4.17
N SER A 155 3.17 -4.75 -4.26
CA SER A 155 1.74 -4.90 -4.49
C SER A 155 1.42 -5.45 -5.88
N GLY A 156 2.18 -5.03 -6.91
CA GLY A 156 2.13 -5.59 -8.25
C GLY A 156 2.46 -7.08 -8.29
N ALA A 157 3.56 -7.46 -7.64
CA ALA A 157 3.97 -8.86 -7.46
C ALA A 157 2.86 -9.74 -6.84
N VAL A 158 2.19 -9.24 -5.79
CA VAL A 158 1.07 -9.93 -5.14
C VAL A 158 -0.11 -10.12 -6.11
N VAL A 159 -0.45 -9.09 -6.91
CA VAL A 159 -1.49 -9.21 -7.95
C VAL A 159 -1.11 -10.25 -8.98
N GLY A 160 0.13 -10.24 -9.44
CA GLY A 160 0.67 -11.19 -10.41
C GLY A 160 0.57 -12.63 -9.96
N LYS A 161 1.02 -12.93 -8.73
CA LYS A 161 0.89 -14.26 -8.13
C LYS A 161 -0.57 -14.69 -7.99
N THR A 162 -1.44 -13.77 -7.62
CA THR A 162 -2.87 -14.06 -7.50
C THR A 162 -3.51 -14.33 -8.86
N ALA A 163 -3.15 -13.57 -9.91
CA ALA A 163 -3.63 -13.78 -11.27
C ALA A 163 -3.13 -15.11 -11.84
N HIS A 164 -1.86 -15.45 -11.64
CA HIS A 164 -1.27 -16.74 -12.05
C HIS A 164 -1.99 -17.92 -11.39
N TYR A 165 -2.22 -17.85 -10.07
CA TYR A 165 -2.99 -18.86 -9.34
C TYR A 165 -4.39 -19.06 -9.92
N LEU A 166 -5.12 -17.97 -10.17
CA LEU A 166 -6.46 -18.07 -10.73
C LEU A 166 -6.45 -18.64 -12.15
N ALA A 167 -5.47 -18.26 -12.99
CA ALA A 167 -5.37 -18.76 -14.36
C ALA A 167 -5.16 -20.28 -14.36
N ARG A 168 -4.25 -20.78 -13.50
CA ARG A 168 -4.04 -22.22 -13.30
C ARG A 168 -5.31 -22.96 -12.87
N GLN A 169 -6.05 -22.38 -11.92
CA GLN A 169 -7.33 -22.90 -11.47
C GLN A 169 -8.35 -23.00 -12.61
N ALA A 170 -8.39 -22.01 -13.51
CA ALA A 170 -9.33 -21.98 -14.62
C ALA A 170 -9.03 -22.99 -15.74
N HIS A 171 -7.75 -23.36 -15.93
CA HIS A 171 -7.34 -24.37 -16.90
C HIS A 171 -7.60 -25.83 -16.45
N GLY A 172 -8.20 -26.04 -15.28
CA GLY A 172 -8.75 -27.35 -14.92
C GLY A 172 -7.71 -28.43 -14.64
N GLY A 173 -6.55 -28.07 -14.08
CA GLY A 173 -5.67 -29.07 -13.46
C GLY A 173 -6.41 -29.83 -12.36
N ASP A 174 -6.04 -31.08 -12.08
CA ASP A 174 -6.65 -31.85 -11.00
C ASP A 174 -6.61 -31.05 -9.68
N LEU A 175 -7.76 -30.87 -9.04
CA LEU A 175 -7.88 -30.08 -7.80
C LEU A 175 -6.95 -30.59 -6.69
N ASP A 176 -6.63 -31.88 -6.71
CA ASP A 176 -5.73 -32.53 -5.75
C ASP A 176 -4.24 -32.21 -6.01
N GLU A 177 -3.85 -31.84 -7.23
CA GLU A 177 -2.49 -31.37 -7.56
C GLU A 177 -2.36 -29.84 -7.49
N GLN A 178 -3.48 -29.13 -7.45
CA GLN A 178 -3.50 -27.68 -7.35
C GLN A 178 -3.14 -27.28 -5.91
N GLY A 179 -1.85 -27.13 -5.66
CA GLY A 179 -1.31 -26.59 -4.41
C GLY A 179 -2.05 -25.33 -3.94
N SER A 180 -2.00 -25.09 -2.65
CA SER A 180 -2.69 -23.96 -2.03
C SER A 180 -2.14 -22.62 -2.54
N LEU A 181 -2.92 -21.54 -2.39
CA LEU A 181 -2.42 -20.19 -2.64
C LEU A 181 -1.12 -19.92 -1.84
N ALA A 182 -0.99 -20.48 -0.63
CA ALA A 182 0.23 -20.35 0.16
C ALA A 182 1.44 -21.01 -0.51
N ASP A 183 1.24 -22.16 -1.18
CA ASP A 183 2.30 -22.86 -1.93
C ASP A 183 2.75 -22.01 -3.13
N GLU A 184 1.80 -21.38 -3.84
CA GLU A 184 2.11 -20.47 -4.94
C GLU A 184 2.92 -19.24 -4.48
N PHE A 185 2.62 -18.70 -3.29
CA PHE A 185 3.41 -17.64 -2.67
C PHE A 185 4.76 -18.12 -2.10
N SER A 186 4.90 -19.41 -1.82
CA SER A 186 6.17 -20.01 -1.38
C SER A 186 7.18 -20.12 -2.52
N TYR A 187 6.69 -20.29 -3.75
CA TYR A 187 7.50 -20.36 -4.96
C TYR A 187 7.64 -18.98 -5.62
N TRP A 188 8.80 -18.35 -5.45
CA TRP A 188 9.12 -17.06 -6.07
C TRP A 188 9.86 -17.24 -7.39
N ASP A 189 9.11 -17.15 -8.49
CA ASP A 189 9.71 -16.99 -9.81
C ASP A 189 10.14 -15.52 -10.01
N THR A 190 11.44 -15.28 -10.02
CA THR A 190 11.99 -13.93 -9.98
C THR A 190 11.64 -13.12 -11.23
N PRO A 191 11.80 -13.64 -12.46
CA PRO A 191 11.49 -12.89 -13.69
C PRO A 191 10.03 -12.44 -13.78
N THR A 192 9.05 -13.33 -13.58
CA THR A 192 7.62 -12.96 -13.62
C THR A 192 7.27 -11.95 -12.53
N THR A 193 7.82 -12.13 -11.33
CA THR A 193 7.50 -11.23 -10.23
C THR A 193 8.10 -9.84 -10.42
N VAL A 194 9.31 -9.76 -11.00
CA VAL A 194 9.93 -8.48 -11.38
C VAL A 194 9.14 -7.79 -12.46
N ARG A 195 8.74 -8.51 -13.51
CA ARG A 195 7.88 -8.00 -14.58
C ARG A 195 6.59 -7.41 -14.01
N ASP A 196 5.87 -8.16 -13.20
CA ASP A 196 4.56 -7.76 -12.67
C ASP A 196 4.68 -6.53 -11.74
N GLY A 197 5.76 -6.45 -10.96
CA GLY A 197 6.09 -5.27 -10.16
C GLY A 197 6.42 -4.03 -11.01
N ILE A 198 7.13 -4.19 -12.12
CA ILE A 198 7.41 -3.09 -13.07
C ILE A 198 6.13 -2.61 -13.74
N VAL A 199 5.29 -3.53 -14.24
CA VAL A 199 4.01 -3.17 -14.87
C VAL A 199 3.13 -2.42 -13.88
N ALA A 200 3.11 -2.83 -12.60
CA ALA A 200 2.39 -2.12 -11.56
C ALA A 200 2.88 -0.69 -11.35
N LEU A 201 4.20 -0.46 -11.34
CA LEU A 201 4.78 0.88 -11.25
C LEU A 201 4.37 1.77 -12.43
N LEU A 202 4.35 1.23 -13.64
CA LEU A 202 3.93 1.94 -14.85
C LEU A 202 2.45 2.32 -14.78
N VAL A 203 1.56 1.34 -14.57
CA VAL A 203 0.10 1.57 -14.49
C VAL A 203 -0.24 2.54 -13.34
N PHE A 204 0.39 2.37 -12.18
CA PHE A 204 0.19 3.25 -11.03
C PHE A 204 0.57 4.70 -11.34
N THR A 205 1.69 4.90 -12.05
CA THR A 205 2.17 6.22 -12.45
C THR A 205 1.27 6.85 -13.51
N MET A 206 0.80 6.07 -14.50
CA MET A 206 -0.14 6.53 -15.53
C MET A 206 -1.48 7.00 -14.93
N LEU A 207 -1.91 6.39 -13.83
CA LEU A 207 -3.10 6.79 -13.07
C LEU A 207 -2.87 7.99 -12.13
N GLY A 208 -1.73 8.66 -12.24
CA GLY A 208 -1.36 9.84 -11.44
C GLY A 208 -0.82 9.51 -10.05
N GLY A 209 -0.53 8.23 -9.78
CA GLY A 209 0.12 7.80 -8.56
C GLY A 209 1.58 8.24 -8.49
N THR A 210 2.08 8.47 -7.28
CA THR A 210 3.51 8.70 -7.03
C THR A 210 3.98 7.86 -5.84
N TRP A 211 5.29 7.61 -5.71
CA TRP A 211 5.85 6.94 -4.52
C TRP A 211 5.45 7.64 -3.21
N ARG A 212 5.25 8.97 -3.23
CA ARG A 212 4.82 9.71 -2.04
C ARG A 212 3.40 9.35 -1.65
N SER A 213 2.53 9.14 -2.63
CA SER A 213 1.09 8.94 -2.45
C SER A 213 0.71 7.64 -1.72
N VAL A 214 1.66 6.70 -1.59
CA VAL A 214 1.52 5.48 -0.79
C VAL A 214 2.15 5.58 0.60
N LEU A 215 2.78 6.70 0.93
CA LEU A 215 3.41 6.91 2.24
C LEU A 215 2.54 7.79 3.13
N PRO A 216 2.65 7.61 4.47
CA PRO A 216 2.00 8.52 5.39
C PRO A 216 2.54 9.94 5.24
N SER A 217 1.62 10.91 5.21
CA SER A 217 1.95 12.34 5.30
C SER A 217 2.52 12.69 6.67
N SER A 218 3.44 13.66 6.69
CA SER A 218 3.88 14.27 7.94
C SER A 218 3.07 15.54 8.23
N VAL A 219 2.64 15.72 9.47
CA VAL A 219 1.90 16.92 9.92
C VAL A 219 2.79 18.18 9.95
N LEU A 220 4.12 18.02 10.00
CA LEU A 220 5.07 19.12 10.08
C LEU A 220 5.62 19.56 8.71
N TYR A 221 5.40 18.76 7.68
CA TYR A 221 6.03 18.95 6.38
C TYR A 221 4.97 18.91 5.27
N ARG A 222 5.44 19.13 4.05
CA ARG A 222 4.68 18.90 2.83
C ARG A 222 4.05 17.51 2.88
N GLY A 223 2.76 17.44 2.58
CA GLY A 223 2.02 16.18 2.59
C GLY A 223 2.38 15.30 1.39
N SER A 224 1.93 14.05 1.37
CA SER A 224 2.25 13.10 0.29
C SER A 224 1.70 13.49 -1.09
N PHE A 225 0.75 14.43 -1.15
CA PHE A 225 0.15 14.94 -2.39
C PHE A 225 0.59 16.37 -2.70
N TRP A 226 1.66 16.84 -2.06
CA TRP A 226 2.25 18.12 -2.40
C TRP A 226 2.83 18.10 -3.83
N SER A 227 2.66 19.22 -4.53
CA SER A 227 3.22 19.48 -5.86
C SER A 227 4.10 20.74 -5.82
N PRO A 228 5.24 20.78 -6.53
CA PRO A 228 6.05 21.99 -6.68
C PRO A 228 5.28 23.21 -7.19
N LEU A 229 4.24 22.99 -8.00
CA LEU A 229 3.36 24.04 -8.52
C LEU A 229 2.63 24.79 -7.38
N LEU A 230 2.33 24.11 -6.26
CA LEU A 230 1.68 24.74 -5.11
C LEU A 230 2.60 25.76 -4.43
N GLU A 231 3.91 25.52 -4.41
CA GLU A 231 4.86 26.40 -3.72
C GLU A 231 5.05 27.72 -4.42
N GLN A 232 5.05 27.66 -5.75
CA GLN A 232 5.19 28.83 -6.60
C GLN A 232 3.94 29.71 -6.51
N ALA A 233 2.78 29.11 -6.25
CA ALA A 233 1.52 29.82 -6.26
C ALA A 233 1.26 30.65 -4.99
N LEU A 234 1.77 30.24 -3.82
CA LEU A 234 1.50 30.94 -2.55
C LEU A 234 2.69 30.94 -1.57
N PRO A 235 3.62 31.91 -1.71
CA PRO A 235 4.70 32.08 -0.75
C PRO A 235 4.17 32.51 0.62
N GLY A 236 4.78 31.99 1.70
CA GLY A 236 4.33 32.19 3.09
C GLY A 236 4.44 33.63 3.61
N ASN A 237 5.07 34.54 2.87
CA ASN A 237 5.15 35.96 3.21
C ASN A 237 3.84 36.74 2.94
N LEU A 238 2.89 36.13 2.23
CA LEU A 238 1.56 36.70 2.05
C LEU A 238 0.80 36.66 3.39
N ARG A 239 0.27 37.80 3.86
CA ARG A 239 -0.59 37.82 5.05
C ARG A 239 -1.84 36.98 4.78
N SER A 240 -2.05 35.90 5.56
CA SER A 240 -3.15 34.93 5.39
C SER A 240 -4.54 35.53 5.48
N SER A 241 -4.69 36.76 5.98
CA SER A 241 -5.97 37.41 6.22
C SER A 241 -6.63 38.05 4.99
N ARG A 242 -6.02 37.98 3.80
CA ARG A 242 -6.64 38.52 2.58
C ARG A 242 -7.56 37.48 1.95
N GLY A 243 -8.81 37.87 1.63
CA GLY A 243 -9.77 37.04 0.90
C GLY A 243 -9.23 36.48 -0.43
N SER A 244 -8.22 37.14 -1.02
CA SER A 244 -7.49 36.64 -2.19
C SER A 244 -6.75 35.33 -1.94
N VAL A 245 -6.10 35.15 -0.77
CA VAL A 245 -5.40 33.89 -0.44
C VAL A 245 -6.41 32.76 -0.35
N ARG A 246 -7.56 32.98 0.30
CA ARG A 246 -8.63 31.96 0.41
C ARG A 246 -9.15 31.55 -0.96
N HIS A 247 -9.37 32.51 -1.86
CA HIS A 247 -9.82 32.21 -3.22
C HIS A 247 -8.78 31.37 -3.98
N VAL A 248 -7.52 31.80 -3.99
CA VAL A 248 -6.42 31.07 -4.65
C VAL A 248 -6.26 29.67 -4.06
N THR A 249 -6.21 29.54 -2.73
CA THR A 249 -6.12 28.23 -2.05
C THR A 249 -7.30 27.32 -2.42
N THR A 250 -8.51 27.85 -2.53
CA THR A 250 -9.68 27.06 -2.95
C THR A 250 -9.57 26.60 -4.40
N THR A 251 -9.13 27.47 -5.30
CA THR A 251 -8.91 27.15 -6.72
C THR A 251 -7.81 26.11 -6.90
N LEU A 252 -6.70 26.25 -6.17
CA LEU A 252 -5.61 25.27 -6.14
C LEU A 252 -6.06 23.94 -5.54
N GLY A 253 -6.82 23.96 -4.44
CA GLY A 253 -7.34 22.75 -3.82
C GLY A 253 -8.29 21.97 -4.73
N LYS A 254 -9.15 22.67 -5.49
CA LYS A 254 -10.04 22.02 -6.47
C LYS A 254 -9.29 21.43 -7.67
N SER A 255 -8.20 22.07 -8.12
CA SER A 255 -7.44 21.63 -9.29
C SER A 255 -6.40 20.55 -8.94
N LEU A 256 -5.60 20.80 -7.91
CA LEU A 256 -4.44 19.98 -7.52
C LEU A 256 -4.74 19.04 -6.35
N GLY A 257 -5.78 19.33 -5.56
CA GLY A 257 -6.15 18.53 -4.39
C GLY A 257 -5.49 18.99 -3.09
N CYS A 258 -5.99 18.43 -1.99
CA CYS A 258 -5.43 18.63 -0.66
C CYS A 258 -4.01 18.05 -0.58
N HIS A 259 -3.02 18.83 -0.13
CA HIS A 259 -1.63 18.38 -0.08
C HIS A 259 -1.40 17.17 0.84
N THR A 260 -2.28 16.95 1.84
CA THR A 260 -2.19 15.82 2.78
C THR A 260 -2.82 14.53 2.25
N CYS A 261 -3.97 14.60 1.58
CA CYS A 261 -4.77 13.40 1.25
C CYS A 261 -5.16 13.26 -0.22
N GLY A 262 -4.87 14.26 -1.05
CA GLY A 262 -5.18 14.31 -2.48
C GLY A 262 -6.63 14.67 -2.82
N SER A 263 -7.52 14.84 -1.83
CA SER A 263 -8.94 15.15 -2.09
C SER A 263 -9.09 16.49 -2.81
N LYS A 264 -9.79 16.49 -3.94
CA LYS A 264 -10.21 17.68 -4.68
C LYS A 264 -11.59 18.21 -4.23
N ALA A 265 -12.24 17.51 -3.31
CA ALA A 265 -13.56 17.84 -2.79
C ALA A 265 -13.49 18.51 -1.41
N GLY A 266 -14.48 19.37 -1.15
CA GLY A 266 -14.70 20.04 0.13
C GLY A 266 -14.15 21.47 0.21
N PRO A 267 -14.37 22.16 1.34
CA PRO A 267 -13.76 23.45 1.60
C PRO A 267 -12.26 23.30 1.86
N PHE A 268 -11.47 24.19 1.29
CA PHE A 268 -10.02 24.25 1.48
C PHE A 268 -9.65 25.41 2.41
N VAL A 269 -8.72 25.14 3.31
CA VAL A 269 -8.05 26.11 4.15
C VAL A 269 -6.60 26.27 3.72
N SER A 270 -6.04 27.43 4.00
CA SER A 270 -4.66 27.76 3.69
C SER A 270 -3.78 27.28 4.84
N ASP A 271 -3.26 26.05 4.72
CA ASP A 271 -2.36 25.49 5.73
C ASP A 271 -0.94 26.03 5.54
N LEU A 272 -0.29 26.42 6.63
CA LEU A 272 1.06 26.96 6.59
C LEU A 272 2.05 25.83 6.91
N CYS A 273 2.86 25.46 5.93
CA CYS A 273 3.81 24.35 6.03
C CYS A 273 5.27 24.87 5.94
N PRO A 274 6.11 24.66 6.97
CA PRO A 274 5.77 24.09 8.28
C PRO A 274 4.93 25.06 9.15
N PRO A 275 4.21 24.57 10.16
CA PRO A 275 3.40 25.42 11.05
C PRO A 275 4.23 26.46 11.79
N THR A 276 3.72 27.68 11.98
CA THR A 276 4.42 28.75 12.72
C THR A 276 4.81 28.34 14.13
N ALA A 277 3.95 27.56 14.81
CA ALA A 277 4.24 27.01 16.13
C ALA A 277 5.45 26.06 16.13
N ALA A 278 5.68 25.34 15.03
CA ALA A 278 6.88 24.51 14.90
C ALA A 278 8.12 25.40 14.80
N ILE A 279 8.11 26.41 13.92
CA ILE A 279 9.24 27.35 13.74
C ILE A 279 9.55 28.10 15.05
N SER A 280 8.52 28.59 15.75
CA SER A 280 8.71 29.31 17.01
C SER A 280 9.32 28.42 18.09
N SER A 281 9.02 27.11 18.09
CA SER A 281 9.63 26.12 18.98
C SER A 281 11.05 25.69 18.61
N GLY A 282 11.67 26.33 17.61
CA GLY A 282 13.06 26.06 17.21
C GLY A 282 13.22 25.03 16.10
N PHE A 283 12.12 24.56 15.51
CA PHE A 283 12.17 23.76 14.29
C PHE A 283 12.85 24.57 13.17
N GLY A 284 13.83 23.96 12.49
CA GLY A 284 14.55 24.66 11.43
C GLY A 284 15.57 25.71 11.93
N ARG A 285 16.06 25.56 13.16
CA ARG A 285 17.16 26.38 13.71
C ARG A 285 18.49 25.63 13.75
N THR A 286 18.69 24.63 12.88
CA THR A 286 20.02 24.04 12.74
C THR A 286 21.00 25.08 12.20
N TRP A 287 22.29 24.87 12.42
CA TRP A 287 23.31 25.79 11.92
C TRP A 287 23.25 25.92 10.38
N LEU A 288 22.90 24.84 9.67
CA LEU A 288 22.67 24.83 8.22
C LEU A 288 21.48 25.73 7.82
N ASP A 289 20.39 25.70 8.59
CA ASP A 289 19.21 26.52 8.29
C ASP A 289 19.54 28.01 8.39
N ARG A 290 20.43 28.41 9.32
CA ARG A 290 20.86 29.81 9.44
C ARG A 290 21.66 30.29 8.23
N ILE A 291 22.48 29.43 7.64
CA ILE A 291 23.30 29.76 6.46
C ILE A 291 22.44 29.80 5.19
N THR A 292 21.40 28.97 5.11
CA THR A 292 20.52 28.85 3.93
C THR A 292 19.33 29.81 3.92
N GLY A 293 19.25 30.74 4.88
CA GLY A 293 18.19 31.75 4.94
C GLY A 293 16.93 31.33 5.69
N GLY A 294 17.02 30.33 6.56
CA GLY A 294 15.94 29.84 7.40
C GLY A 294 14.93 28.95 6.67
N VAL A 295 14.02 28.35 7.44
CA VAL A 295 12.98 27.49 6.88
C VAL A 295 11.87 28.34 6.24
N LYS A 296 11.75 28.23 4.92
CA LYS A 296 10.67 28.86 4.15
C LYS A 296 9.33 28.21 4.46
N GLN A 297 8.33 29.05 4.74
CA GLN A 297 6.94 28.63 4.89
C GLN A 297 6.19 28.80 3.56
N TYR A 298 5.26 27.89 3.32
CA TYR A 298 4.39 27.89 2.14
C TYR A 298 2.94 27.74 2.57
N TYR A 299 2.02 28.38 1.85
CA TYR A 299 0.61 28.05 1.99
C TYR A 299 0.24 26.91 1.06
N LEU A 300 -0.31 25.84 1.63
CA LEU A 300 -0.77 24.68 0.89
C LEU A 300 -2.28 24.52 1.06
N PRO A 301 -3.02 24.13 0.01
CA PRO A 301 -4.44 23.84 0.13
C PRO A 301 -4.65 22.56 0.93
N GLN A 302 -5.34 22.68 2.06
CA GLN A 302 -5.68 21.55 2.90
C GLN A 302 -7.20 21.47 3.08
N CYS A 303 -7.80 20.29 2.95
CA CYS A 303 -9.23 20.15 3.20
C CYS A 303 -9.54 20.24 4.71
N SER A 304 -10.74 20.71 5.05
CA SER A 304 -11.17 20.91 6.45
C SER A 304 -11.00 19.68 7.35
N VAL A 305 -11.21 18.46 6.80
CA VAL A 305 -11.03 17.20 7.53
C VAL A 305 -9.57 17.00 7.94
N CYS A 306 -8.63 17.15 6.99
CA CYS A 306 -7.20 17.03 7.27
C CYS A 306 -6.71 18.13 8.21
N SER A 307 -7.19 19.35 8.01
CA SER A 307 -6.87 20.48 8.88
C SER A 307 -7.32 20.25 10.32
N GLY A 308 -8.55 19.77 10.54
CA GLY A 308 -9.05 19.45 11.87
C GLY A 308 -8.24 18.36 12.58
N ILE A 309 -7.79 17.34 11.84
CA ILE A 309 -6.89 16.30 12.37
C ILE A 309 -5.54 16.93 12.76
N GLN A 310 -4.93 17.70 11.86
CA GLN A 310 -3.66 18.40 12.11
C GLN A 310 -3.75 19.34 13.32
N SER A 311 -4.82 20.12 13.46
CA SER A 311 -5.01 21.00 14.61
C SER A 311 -5.09 20.22 15.93
N ARG A 312 -5.79 19.08 15.97
CA ARG A 312 -5.83 18.22 17.16
C ARG A 312 -4.45 17.67 17.51
N VAL A 313 -3.73 17.15 16.50
CA VAL A 313 -2.36 16.65 16.69
C VAL A 313 -1.46 17.75 17.26
N LEU A 314 -1.49 18.96 16.67
CA LEU A 314 -0.68 20.08 17.14
C LEU A 314 -1.08 20.52 18.56
N TYR A 315 -2.37 20.52 18.88
CA TYR A 315 -2.87 20.86 20.22
C TYR A 315 -2.37 19.89 21.28
N TYR A 316 -2.58 18.58 21.09
CA TYR A 316 -2.14 17.57 22.07
C TYR A 316 -0.62 17.49 22.22
N ASN A 317 0.13 17.84 21.16
CA ASN A 317 1.58 17.78 21.15
C ASN A 317 2.26 19.12 21.45
N ALA A 318 1.51 20.20 21.70
CA ALA A 318 2.06 21.52 22.00
C ALA A 318 2.99 21.50 23.23
N HIS A 319 2.77 20.59 24.16
CA HIS A 319 3.57 20.43 25.38
C HIS A 319 4.59 19.28 25.31
N GLN A 320 4.61 18.50 24.22
CA GLN A 320 5.51 17.37 24.07
C GLN A 320 6.89 17.80 23.52
N PRO A 321 7.99 17.14 23.92
CA PRO A 321 9.32 17.43 23.42
C PRO A 321 9.46 17.14 21.91
N LEU A 322 10.36 17.87 21.23
CA LEU A 322 10.49 17.86 19.75
C LEU A 322 10.71 16.46 19.14
N TRP A 323 11.37 15.55 19.85
CA TRP A 323 11.58 14.17 19.37
C TRP A 323 10.26 13.38 19.36
N TYR A 324 9.38 13.59 20.34
CA TYR A 324 8.05 12.99 20.39
C TYR A 324 7.15 13.58 19.29
N ARG A 325 7.35 14.85 18.94
CA ARG A 325 6.68 15.49 17.79
C ARG A 325 7.06 14.87 16.44
N SER A 326 8.20 14.18 16.34
CA SER A 326 8.58 13.49 15.10
C SER A 326 7.78 12.17 14.90
N LEU A 327 7.21 11.63 15.98
CA LEU A 327 6.29 10.48 15.98
C LEU A 327 4.83 10.87 15.70
N MET A 328 4.54 12.13 15.34
CA MET A 328 3.21 12.63 14.92
C MET A 328 2.67 12.03 13.60
N ILE A 329 3.11 10.82 13.28
CA ILE A 329 2.65 10.01 12.16
C ILE A 329 1.28 9.43 12.52
N HIS A 330 0.94 9.32 13.82
CA HIS A 330 -0.17 8.50 14.31
C HIS A 330 -1.53 8.73 13.63
N ASP A 331 -1.87 9.97 13.29
CA ASP A 331 -3.15 10.31 12.66
C ASP A 331 -3.09 10.40 11.12
N GLY A 332 -1.88 10.35 10.54
CA GLY A 332 -1.68 10.39 9.09
C GLY A 332 -2.27 9.16 8.39
N ILE A 333 -2.22 8.00 9.04
CA ILE A 333 -2.73 6.75 8.46
C ILE A 333 -4.22 6.79 8.17
N VAL A 334 -5.01 7.36 9.08
CA VAL A 334 -6.47 7.42 8.95
C VAL A 334 -6.85 8.24 7.71
N MET A 335 -6.02 9.22 7.36
CA MET A 335 -6.21 10.05 6.17
C MET A 335 -5.88 9.33 4.85
N HIS A 336 -5.12 8.24 4.90
CA HIS A 336 -4.74 7.47 3.72
C HIS A 336 -5.57 6.21 3.52
N LEU A 337 -5.84 5.43 4.57
CA LEU A 337 -6.43 4.09 4.44
C LEU A 337 -7.87 4.07 3.91
N GLY A 338 -8.68 5.07 4.23
CA GLY A 338 -10.13 5.05 3.94
C GLY A 338 -10.56 5.64 2.59
N ARG A 339 -9.63 6.08 1.73
CA ARG A 339 -10.00 6.76 0.46
C ARG A 339 -9.51 5.99 -0.75
N LEU A 340 -10.45 5.68 -1.63
CA LEU A 340 -10.21 5.26 -3.00
C LEU A 340 -9.75 6.44 -3.85
N ARG A 341 -8.70 6.22 -4.63
CA ARG A 341 -8.08 7.17 -5.54
C ARG A 341 -7.95 6.52 -6.91
N SER A 342 -7.71 7.33 -7.94
CA SER A 342 -7.56 6.82 -9.32
C SER A 342 -6.53 5.71 -9.43
N TYR A 343 -5.37 5.86 -8.80
CA TYR A 343 -4.31 4.84 -8.82
C TYR A 343 -4.61 3.61 -7.96
N ASP A 344 -5.64 3.60 -7.10
CA ASP A 344 -6.09 2.36 -6.45
C ASP A 344 -6.75 1.42 -7.49
N LEU A 345 -7.13 1.92 -8.67
CA LEU A 345 -7.57 1.11 -9.82
C LEU A 345 -6.44 0.33 -10.50
N THR A 346 -5.18 0.53 -10.08
CA THR A 346 -4.03 -0.21 -10.61
C THR A 346 -4.25 -1.72 -10.53
N GLY A 347 -4.74 -2.20 -9.38
CA GLY A 347 -5.02 -3.62 -9.19
C GLY A 347 -6.10 -4.17 -10.13
N LEU A 348 -7.10 -3.36 -10.46
CA LEU A 348 -8.16 -3.74 -11.40
C LEU A 348 -7.57 -3.98 -12.79
N ILE A 349 -6.79 -3.02 -13.28
CA ILE A 349 -6.16 -3.09 -14.60
C ILE A 349 -5.15 -4.23 -14.65
N LEU A 350 -4.28 -4.35 -13.63
CA LEU A 350 -3.31 -5.44 -13.54
C LEU A 350 -3.97 -6.80 -13.48
N GLY A 351 -5.06 -6.95 -12.70
CA GLY A 351 -5.79 -8.20 -12.60
C GLY A 351 -6.27 -8.71 -13.95
N VAL A 352 -6.78 -7.81 -14.81
CA VAL A 352 -7.19 -8.14 -16.18
C VAL A 352 -5.99 -8.45 -17.07
N LEU A 353 -4.98 -7.57 -17.09
CA LEU A 353 -3.81 -7.71 -17.97
C LEU A 353 -3.02 -8.99 -17.67
N LEU A 354 -2.73 -9.25 -16.40
CA LEU A 354 -1.94 -10.41 -15.98
C LEU A 354 -2.75 -11.70 -16.14
N TRP A 355 -4.06 -11.66 -15.91
CA TRP A 355 -4.92 -12.80 -16.23
C TRP A 355 -4.88 -13.16 -17.71
N GLN A 356 -5.03 -12.18 -18.60
CA GLN A 356 -4.97 -12.43 -20.05
C GLN A 356 -3.62 -13.02 -20.44
N LEU A 357 -2.53 -12.49 -19.87
CA LEU A 357 -1.19 -13.00 -20.09
C LEU A 357 -1.06 -14.47 -19.64
N TYR A 358 -1.49 -14.79 -18.42
CA TYR A 358 -1.36 -16.14 -17.87
C TYR A 358 -2.36 -17.16 -18.40
N SER A 359 -3.47 -16.72 -19.00
CA SER A 359 -4.50 -17.61 -19.56
C SER A 359 -4.16 -18.13 -20.96
N HIS A 360 -3.08 -17.64 -21.58
CA HIS A 360 -2.64 -18.02 -22.92
C HIS A 360 -1.17 -18.50 -22.91
N PRO A 361 -0.85 -19.58 -22.19
CA PRO A 361 0.54 -20.05 -22.01
C PRO A 361 1.21 -20.50 -23.32
N GLU A 362 0.44 -20.84 -24.36
CA GLU A 362 0.98 -21.19 -25.69
C GLU A 362 1.73 -20.03 -26.36
N GLU A 363 1.43 -18.78 -25.98
CA GLU A 363 2.17 -17.62 -26.48
C GLU A 363 3.43 -17.35 -25.67
N ASP A 364 3.44 -17.64 -24.37
CA ASP A 364 4.60 -17.45 -23.48
C ASP A 364 5.77 -18.37 -23.86
N GLY A 365 5.49 -19.58 -24.34
CA GLY A 365 6.52 -20.50 -24.84
C GLY A 365 7.36 -19.92 -25.98
N LYS A 366 6.82 -18.98 -26.78
CA LYS A 366 7.55 -18.31 -27.87
C LYS A 366 8.50 -17.23 -27.36
N TRP A 367 8.20 -16.61 -26.23
CA TRP A 367 9.05 -15.58 -25.62
C TRP A 367 10.21 -16.19 -24.84
N ALA A 368 9.96 -17.31 -24.14
CA ALA A 368 11.01 -18.03 -23.41
C ALA A 368 12.00 -18.76 -24.35
N SER A 369 11.58 -19.17 -25.54
CA SER A 369 12.46 -19.80 -26.53
C SER A 369 13.38 -18.83 -27.29
N CYS A 370 13.25 -17.51 -27.07
CA CYS A 370 14.16 -16.53 -27.68
C CYS A 370 15.49 -16.39 -26.93
N ASP A 371 15.64 -17.04 -25.78
CA ASP A 371 16.89 -17.05 -25.02
C ASP A 371 17.78 -18.23 -25.42
N VAL A 372 18.83 -17.88 -26.20
CA VAL A 372 20.16 -18.52 -26.28
C VAL A 372 20.26 -19.82 -27.10
N GLU A 373 20.11 -19.71 -28.42
CA GLU A 373 21.07 -20.37 -29.32
C GLU A 373 22.30 -19.43 -29.43
N ASN A 374 23.30 -19.62 -28.58
CA ASN A 374 24.66 -19.11 -28.77
C ASN A 374 25.68 -20.18 -28.40
#